data_AF-A0A353R458-F1
#
_entry.id   AF-A0A353R458-F1
#
_cell.length_a   1.000
_cell.length_b   1.000
_cell.length_c   1.000
_cell.angle_alpha   90.00
_cell.angle_beta   90.00
_cell.angle_gamma   90.00
#
_symmetry.space_group_name_H-M   'P 1'
#
loop_
_entity.id
_entity.type
_entity.pdbx_description
1 polymer ?
#
loop_
_entity_poly.entity_id
_entity_poly.type
_entity_poly.pdbx_seq_one_letter_code
_entity_poly.pdbx_strand_id
1 'polypeptide(L)'
;SQALTIKLRQNLPLAEIEAMIAGANDWVRLVPNERERTMRELTPAAVTGQLEVPVGRLRKLNLGPEYLAAFTVGDQLLWGAAEPLRRMLGIVLDRAA
;
A
#
# COMPACT_ATOMS: atom_id res chain seq x y z
N SER A 1 5.63 9.82 -0.64
CA SER A 1 4.59 9.35 0.30
C SER A 1 3.26 9.99 -0.06
N GLN A 2 2.14 9.39 0.36
CA GLN A 2 0.80 9.88 0.03
C GLN A 2 -0.14 9.73 1.23
N ALA A 3 -0.91 10.79 1.52
CA ALA A 3 -2.00 10.78 2.49
C ALA A 3 -3.33 10.79 1.73
N LEU A 4 -4.21 9.84 2.03
CA LEU A 4 -5.39 9.56 1.22
C LEU A 4 -6.66 9.70 2.06
N THR A 5 -7.66 10.36 1.50
CA THR A 5 -9.06 10.30 1.95
C THR A 5 -9.83 9.56 0.88
N ILE A 6 -10.28 8.35 1.20
CA ILE A 6 -10.92 7.43 0.26
C ILE A 6 -12.40 7.32 0.62
N LYS A 7 -13.30 7.67 -0.30
CA LYS A 7 -14.73 7.41 -0.17
C LYS A 7 -15.05 6.04 -0.75
N LEU A 8 -15.43 5.10 0.10
CA LEU A 8 -15.90 3.77 -0.30
C LEU A 8 -17.34 3.85 -0.81
N ARG A 9 -17.74 2.86 -1.61
CA ARG A 9 -19.12 2.76 -2.13
C ARG A 9 -20.11 2.17 -1.11
N GLN A 10 -19.59 1.57 -0.06
CA GLN A 10 -20.36 0.92 0.99
C GLN A 10 -19.55 0.89 2.29
N ASN A 11 -20.24 0.75 3.42
CA ASN A 11 -19.60 0.60 4.72
C ASN A 11 -19.11 -0.84 4.93
N LEU A 12 -17.79 -1.05 4.81
CA LEU A 12 -17.14 -2.31 5.18
C LEU A 12 -16.48 -2.23 6.57
N PRO A 13 -16.45 -3.34 7.36
CA PRO A 13 -15.63 -3.45 8.55
C PRO A 13 -14.15 -3.15 8.27
N LEU A 14 -13.45 -2.52 9.21
CA LEU A 14 -12.04 -2.14 9.01
C LEU A 14 -11.15 -3.38 8.79
N ALA A 15 -11.38 -4.47 9.53
CA ALA A 15 -10.62 -5.71 9.40
C ALA A 15 -10.77 -6.35 8.01
N GLU A 16 -11.92 -6.20 7.37
CA GLU A 16 -12.13 -6.70 6.00
C GLU A 16 -11.34 -5.88 4.99
N ILE A 17 -11.33 -4.56 5.13
CA ILE A 17 -10.51 -3.65 4.32
C ILE A 17 -9.02 -3.98 4.47
N GLU A 18 -8.57 -4.20 5.70
CA GLU A 18 -7.20 -4.61 6.01
C GLU A 18 -6.85 -5.93 5.32
N ALA A 19 -7.69 -6.95 5.45
CA ALA A 19 -7.48 -8.25 4.81
C ALA A 19 -7.39 -8.13 3.28
N MET A 20 -8.28 -7.34 2.65
CA MET A 20 -8.25 -7.09 1.21
C MET A 20 -6.96 -6.41 0.76
N ILE A 21 -6.47 -5.41 1.52
CA ILE A 21 -5.22 -4.73 1.21
C ILE A 21 -4.04 -5.69 1.38
N ALA A 22 -3.96 -6.42 2.48
CA ALA A 22 -2.86 -7.35 2.75
C ALA A 22 -2.79 -8.51 1.73
N GLY A 23 -3.93 -8.95 1.19
CA GLY A 23 -4.01 -10.01 0.20
C GLY A 23 -3.92 -9.55 -1.26
N ALA A 24 -3.70 -8.26 -1.52
CA ALA A 24 -3.80 -7.72 -2.88
C ALA A 24 -2.60 -8.09 -3.78
N ASN A 25 -1.39 -8.20 -3.21
CA ASN A 25 -0.16 -8.57 -3.92
C ASN A 25 0.97 -8.90 -2.91
N ASP A 26 2.09 -9.42 -3.40
CA ASP A 26 3.20 -9.87 -2.55
C ASP A 26 4.03 -8.73 -1.91
N TRP A 27 3.85 -7.48 -2.34
CA TRP A 27 4.68 -6.34 -1.92
C TRP A 27 4.02 -5.41 -0.93
N VAL A 28 2.68 -5.40 -0.88
CA VAL A 28 1.93 -4.56 0.05
C VAL A 28 2.06 -5.13 1.45
N ARG A 29 2.41 -4.26 2.42
CA ARG A 29 2.48 -4.63 3.83
C ARG A 29 1.62 -3.70 4.66
N LEU A 30 0.77 -4.26 5.52
CA LEU A 30 0.06 -3.46 6.49
C LEU A 30 0.95 -3.09 7.67
N VAL A 31 0.99 -1.80 7.98
CA VAL A 31 1.58 -1.27 9.21
C VAL A 31 0.44 -1.00 10.20
N PRO A 32 0.41 -1.68 11.37
CA PRO A 32 -0.59 -1.44 12.40
C PRO A 32 -0.69 0.04 12.76
N ASN A 33 -1.90 0.52 13.08
CA ASN A 33 -2.14 1.92 13.41
C ASN A 33 -1.68 2.28 14.85
N GLU A 34 -0.43 1.96 15.15
CA GLU A 34 0.27 2.23 16.39
C GLU A 34 1.36 3.28 16.13
N ARG A 35 1.57 4.18 17.09
CA ARG A 35 2.50 5.31 16.94
C ARG A 35 3.92 4.83 16.65
N GLU A 36 4.42 3.88 17.44
CA GLU A 36 5.79 3.39 17.31
C GLU A 36 6.03 2.67 15.99
N ARG A 37 5.12 1.76 15.60
CA ARG A 37 5.17 1.03 14.32
C ARG A 37 5.13 2.01 13.15
N THR A 38 4.23 2.98 13.17
CA THR A 38 4.13 4.02 12.13
C THR A 38 5.44 4.79 11.97
N MET A 39 6.00 5.30 13.06
CA MET A 39 7.21 6.13 13.00
C MET A 39 8.43 5.35 12.50
N ARG A 40 8.49 4.04 12.77
CA ARG A 40 9.59 3.18 12.34
C ARG A 40 9.43 2.69 10.91
N GLU A 41 8.23 2.26 10.53
CA GLU A 41 8.00 1.44 9.33
C GLU A 41 7.33 2.20 8.18
N LEU A 42 6.60 3.29 8.46
CA LEU A 42 5.82 4.01 7.47
C LEU A 42 6.49 5.34 7.06
N THR A 43 7.78 5.28 6.72
CA THR A 43 8.61 6.44 6.36
C THR A 43 9.43 6.18 5.10
N PRO A 44 9.83 7.23 4.34
CA PRO A 44 10.73 7.06 3.20
C PRO A 44 12.03 6.33 3.58
N ALA A 45 12.62 6.68 4.72
CA ALA A 45 13.87 6.06 5.18
C ALA A 45 13.77 4.54 5.38
N ALA A 46 12.60 4.03 5.77
CA ALA A 46 12.37 2.60 5.95
C ALA A 46 12.18 1.84 4.61
N VAL A 47 11.79 2.53 3.54
CA VAL A 47 11.32 1.92 2.27
C VAL A 47 12.31 2.14 1.11
N THR A 48 13.18 3.14 1.18
CA THR A 48 14.15 3.42 0.12
C THR A 48 14.94 2.16 -0.28
N GLY A 49 14.98 1.87 -1.58
CA GLY A 49 15.66 0.72 -2.16
C GLY A 49 14.94 -0.62 -1.97
N GLN A 50 13.73 -0.64 -1.42
CA GLN A 50 12.95 -1.87 -1.22
C GLN A 50 11.72 -1.90 -2.14
N LEU A 51 11.34 -3.12 -2.55
CA LEU A 51 10.11 -3.35 -3.31
C LEU A 51 8.85 -3.30 -2.46
N GLU A 52 8.98 -3.26 -1.14
CA GLU A 52 7.85 -3.22 -0.22
C GLU A 52 7.06 -1.90 -0.34
N VAL A 53 5.74 -2.00 -0.25
CA VAL A 53 4.81 -0.86 -0.29
C VAL A 53 3.99 -0.85 1.00
N PRO A 54 4.51 -0.28 2.10
CA PRO A 54 3.76 -0.23 3.33
C PRO A 54 2.55 0.71 3.22
N VAL A 55 1.43 0.25 3.76
CA VAL A 55 0.19 1.00 3.92
C VAL A 55 -0.20 0.95 5.38
N GLY A 56 -0.49 2.10 5.97
CA GLY A 56 -0.88 2.19 7.36
C GLY A 56 -1.79 3.37 7.62
N ARG A 57 -1.99 3.68 8.90
CA ARG A 57 -2.92 4.73 9.36
C ARG A 57 -4.36 4.50 8.87
N LEU A 58 -4.70 3.25 8.61
CA LEU A 58 -6.04 2.83 8.24
C LEU A 58 -7.00 3.09 9.40
N ARG A 59 -8.00 3.92 9.15
CA ARG A 59 -9.10 4.20 10.10
C ARG A 59 -10.27 4.83 9.36
N LYS A 60 -11.47 4.62 9.90
CA LYS A 60 -12.65 5.39 9.48
C LYS A 60 -12.50 6.86 9.87
N LEU A 61 -13.03 7.74 9.04
CA LEU A 61 -13.05 9.19 9.26
C LEU A 61 -14.38 9.63 9.86
N ASN A 62 -14.36 10.73 10.62
CA ASN A 62 -15.57 11.31 11.22
C ASN A 62 -16.56 11.91 10.19
N LEU A 63 -16.18 11.92 8.90
CA LEU A 63 -17.04 12.30 7.77
C LEU A 63 -18.16 11.27 7.52
N GLY A 64 -17.97 10.02 7.96
CA GLY A 64 -18.94 8.96 7.81
C GLY A 64 -18.29 7.58 7.70
N PRO A 65 -19.08 6.50 7.86
CA PRO A 65 -18.56 5.14 7.90
C PRO A 65 -17.99 4.64 6.56
N GLU A 66 -18.25 5.34 5.46
CA GLU A 66 -17.70 5.04 4.13
C GLU A 66 -16.36 5.76 3.86
N TYR A 67 -15.92 6.66 4.73
CA TYR A 67 -14.69 7.42 4.53
C TYR A 67 -13.53 6.75 5.26
N LEU A 68 -12.50 6.37 4.52
CA LEU A 68 -11.29 5.74 5.01
C LEU A 68 -10.10 6.69 4.87
N ALA A 69 -9.31 6.84 5.92
CA ALA A 69 -7.98 7.42 5.84
C ALA A 69 -6.95 6.32 5.57
N ALA A 70 -5.96 6.61 4.74
CA ALA A 70 -4.79 5.76 4.55
C ALA A 70 -3.54 6.61 4.35
N PHE A 71 -2.38 6.08 4.70
CA PHE A 71 -1.09 6.66 4.37
C PHE A 71 -0.17 5.57 3.82
N THR A 72 0.55 5.89 2.75
CA THR A 72 1.44 4.93 2.10
C THR A 72 2.76 5.55 1.66
N VAL A 73 3.77 4.71 1.61
CA VAL A 73 5.13 5.02 1.15
C VAL A 73 5.56 3.94 0.18
N GLY A 74 6.30 4.31 -0.86
CA GLY A 74 6.90 3.40 -1.82
C GLY A 74 8.14 4.05 -2.41
N ASP A 75 9.08 3.24 -2.88
CA ASP A 75 10.26 3.72 -3.58
C ASP A 75 9.90 4.17 -5.00
N GLN A 76 10.28 5.40 -5.35
CA GLN A 76 9.95 6.02 -6.64
C GLN A 76 10.68 5.38 -7.82
N LEU A 77 11.90 4.88 -7.63
CA LEU A 77 12.73 4.35 -8.72
C LEU A 77 12.44 2.87 -8.98
N LEU A 78 11.86 2.15 -8.01
CA LEU A 78 11.47 0.75 -8.16
C LEU A 78 10.06 0.61 -8.75
N TRP A 79 9.03 0.45 -7.93
CA TRP A 79 7.63 0.32 -8.42
C TRP A 79 7.14 1.56 -9.17
N GLY A 80 7.68 2.73 -8.84
CA GLY A 80 7.39 3.97 -9.56
C GLY A 80 8.08 4.08 -10.93
N ALA A 81 9.02 3.20 -11.29
CA ALA A 81 9.73 3.28 -12.57
C ALA A 81 10.25 1.94 -13.11
N ALA A 82 11.30 1.35 -12.51
CA ALA A 82 12.06 0.25 -13.13
C ALA A 82 11.36 -1.12 -13.05
N GLU A 83 10.72 -1.43 -11.93
CA GLU A 83 10.17 -2.76 -11.67
C GLU A 83 9.03 -3.16 -12.64
N PRO A 84 8.08 -2.26 -13.00
CA PRO A 84 7.08 -2.56 -14.03
C PRO A 84 7.68 -2.95 -15.38
N LEU A 85 8.74 -2.26 -15.83
CA LEU A 85 9.40 -2.54 -17.11
C LEU A 85 10.02 -3.93 -17.12
N ARG A 86 10.76 -4.27 -16.06
CA ARG A 86 11.40 -5.58 -15.88
C ARG A 86 10.37 -6.71 -15.88
N ARG A 87 9.27 -6.56 -15.15
CA ARG A 87 8.21 -7.58 -15.05
C ARG A 87 7.47 -7.77 -16.37
N MET A 88 7.15 -6.68 -17.07
CA MET A 88 6.47 -6.77 -18.37
C MET A 88 7.34 -7.50 -19.40
N LEU A 89 8.65 -7.22 -19.43
CA LEU A 89 9.58 -7.97 -20.28
C LEU A 89 9.54 -9.47 -19.96
N GLY A 90 9.57 -9.84 -18.68
CA GLY A 90 9.43 -11.24 -18.26
C GLY A 90 8.13 -11.89 -18.78
N ILE A 91 6.99 -11.22 -18.64
CA ILE A 91 5.69 -11.70 -19.14
C ILE A 91 5.72 -11.91 -20.66
N VAL A 92 6.34 -11.01 -21.43
CA VAL A 92 6.44 -11.15 -22.89
C VAL A 92 7.29 -12.34 -23.27
N LEU A 93 8.45 -12.52 -22.61
CA LEU A 93 9.35 -13.63 -22.88
C LEU A 93 8.71 -14.98 -22.52
N ASP A 94 8.02 -15.07 -21.38
CA ASP A 94 7.31 -16.29 -20.96
C ASP A 94 6.18 -16.68 -21.92
N ARG A 95 5.57 -15.73 -22.63
CA ARG A 95 4.52 -15.98 -23.63
C ARG A 95 5.06 -16.28 -25.03
N ALA A 96 6.30 -15.91 -25.30
CA ALA A 96 6.96 -16.16 -26.58
C ALA A 96 7.63 -17.55 -26.65
N ALA A 97 7.83 -18.18 -25.49
CA ALA A 97 8.26 -19.57 -25.33
C ALA A 97 7.09 -20.54 -25.46
#